data_AF-A0AAV3L059-F1
#
_entry.id   AF-A0AAV3L059-F1
#
_cell.length_a   1.000
_cell.length_b   1.000
_cell.length_c   1.000
_cell.angle_alpha   90.00
_cell.angle_beta   90.00
_cell.angle_gamma   90.00
#
_symmetry.space_group_name_H-M   'P 1'
#
loop_
_entity.id
_entity.type
_entity.pdbx_description
1 polymer ?
#
loop_
_entity_poly.entity_id
_entity_poly.type
_entity_poly.pdbx_seq_one_letter_code
_entity_poly.pdbx_strand_id
1 'polypeptide(L)' 'QNLLTYEEGITNAMIYPYTNGKIEAKNTHIKTMKRVSYGFKSFENMRIRIFLINQLIKVR' A
#
# COMPACT_ATOMS: atom_id res chain seq x y z
N GLN A 1 -4.04 -21.62 -18.09
CA GLN A 1 -5.06 -21.24 -17.08
C GLN A 1 -6.34 -20.91 -17.83
N ASN A 2 -7.47 -21.55 -17.53
CA ASN A 2 -8.74 -21.21 -18.17
C ASN A 2 -9.43 -20.08 -17.38
N LEU A 3 -9.88 -19.02 -18.06
CA LEU A 3 -10.46 -17.82 -17.43
C LEU A 3 -11.94 -17.98 -17.08
N LEU A 4 -12.57 -19.07 -17.52
CA LEU A 4 -13.98 -19.36 -17.26
C LEU A 4 -14.35 -19.31 -15.76
N THR A 5 -13.42 -19.64 -14.87
CA THR A 5 -13.66 -19.59 -13.42
C THR A 5 -13.81 -18.17 -12.85
N TYR A 6 -13.45 -17.14 -13.62
CA TYR A 6 -13.48 -15.73 -13.20
C TYR A 6 -14.49 -14.87 -13.99
N GLU A 7 -15.33 -15.50 -14.82
CA GLU A 7 -16.29 -14.81 -15.71
C GLU A 7 -17.18 -13.82 -14.96
N GLU A 8 -17.69 -14.23 -13.80
CA GLU A 8 -18.55 -13.39 -12.95
C GLU A 8 -17.79 -12.14 -12.45
N GLY A 9 -16.55 -12.30 -12.02
CA GLY A 9 -15.71 -11.19 -11.55
C GLY A 9 -15.38 -10.19 -12.66
N ILE A 10 -15.12 -10.68 -13.88
CA ILE A 10 -14.84 -9.85 -15.05
C ILE A 10 -16.10 -9.07 -15.46
N THR A 11 -17.25 -9.73 -15.49
CA THR A 11 -18.54 -9.11 -15.81
C THR A 11 -18.89 -8.02 -14.81
N ASN A 12 -18.75 -8.30 -13.51
CA ASN A 12 -18.99 -7.32 -12.45
C ASN A 12 -18.02 -6.13 -12.53
N ALA A 13 -16.75 -6.35 -12.89
CA ALA A 13 -15.77 -5.28 -13.06
C ALA A 13 -16.08 -4.33 -14.23
N MET A 14 -16.82 -4.79 -15.25
CA MET A 14 -17.29 -3.93 -16.35
C MET A 14 -18.59 -3.19 -16.03
N ILE A 15 -19.46 -3.78 -15.22
CA ILE A 15 -20.77 -3.19 -14.86
C ILE A 15 -20.63 -2.09 -13.82
N TYR A 16 -19.82 -2.33 -12.77
CA TYR A 16 -19.72 -1.42 -11.64
C TYR A 16 -18.56 -0.45 -11.78
N PRO A 17 -18.70 0.82 -11.35
CA PRO A 17 -17.62 1.81 -11.38
C PRO A 17 -16.60 1.63 -10.23
N TYR A 18 -16.65 0.51 -9.51
CA TYR A 18 -15.77 0.25 -8.37
C TYR A 18 -14.49 -0.44 -8.82
N THR A 19 -13.35 0.05 -8.34
CA THR A 19 -12.04 -0.51 -8.66
C THR A 19 -11.29 -0.87 -7.39
N ASN A 20 -10.65 -2.03 -7.38
CA ASN A 20 -9.73 -2.43 -6.31
C ASN A 20 -8.44 -1.59 -6.27
N GLY A 21 -8.17 -0.77 -7.30
CA GLY A 21 -6.92 -0.01 -7.42
C GLY A 21 -6.57 0.84 -6.19
N LYS A 22 -7.56 1.44 -5.52
CA LYS A 22 -7.32 2.18 -4.26
C LYS A 22 -6.82 1.28 -3.12
N ILE A 23 -7.36 0.07 -3.01
CA ILE A 23 -6.96 -0.91 -2.00
C ILE A 23 -5.57 -1.47 -2.32
N GLU A 24 -5.31 -1.77 -3.59
CA GLU A 24 -4.02 -2.27 -4.07
C GLU A 24 -2.89 -1.25 -3.88
N ALA A 25 -3.17 0.04 -4.12
CA ALA A 25 -2.23 1.12 -3.83
C ALA A 25 -1.86 1.15 -2.33
N LYS A 26 -2.86 1.06 -1.44
CA LYS A 26 -2.62 0.99 0.02
C LYS A 26 -1.77 -0.22 0.41
N ASN A 27 -2.06 -1.40 -0.15
CA ASN A 27 -1.30 -2.62 0.12
C ASN A 27 0.18 -2.47 -0.27
N THR A 28 0.47 -1.77 -1.37
CA THR A 28 1.84 -1.48 -1.81
C THR A 28 2.55 -0.53 -0.84
N HIS A 29 1.90 0.56 -0.43
CA HIS A 29 2.46 1.49 0.55
C HIS A 29 2.78 0.80 1.90
N ILE A 30 1.87 -0.07 2.39
CA ILE A 30 2.09 -0.84 3.62
C ILE A 30 3.28 -1.79 3.47
N LYS A 31 3.39 -2.51 2.34
CA LYS A 31 4.52 -3.41 2.08
C LYS A 31 5.85 -2.66 2.06
N THR A 32 5.90 -1.49 1.42
CA THR A 32 7.11 -0.64 1.41
C THR A 32 7.46 -0.14 2.81
N MET A 33 6.47 0.36 3.56
CA MET A 33 6.67 0.81 4.93
C MET A 33 7.22 -0.30 5.82
N LYS A 34 6.66 -1.52 5.73
CA LYS A 34 7.13 -2.70 6.48
C LYS A 34 8.59 -3.05 6.18
N ARG A 35 9.02 -2.94 4.92
CA ARG A 35 10.43 -3.18 4.53
C ARG A 35 11.36 -2.12 5.09
N VAL A 36 10.98 -0.85 4.98
CA VAL A 36 11.76 0.28 5.51
C VAL A 36 11.86 0.22 7.04
N SER A 37 10.80 -0.26 7.71
CA SER A 37 10.75 -0.39 9.17
C SER A 37 11.46 -1.63 9.72
N TYR A 38 11.95 -2.52 8.87
CA TYR A 38 12.61 -3.73 9.33
C TYR A 38 13.86 -3.38 10.16
N GLY A 39 13.99 -3.97 11.35
CA GLY A 39 15.11 -3.73 12.27
C GLY A 39 14.94 -2.53 13.22
N PHE A 40 13.85 -1.77 13.14
CA PHE A 40 13.57 -0.73 14.13
C PHE A 40 13.06 -1.34 15.44
N LYS A 41 13.74 -1.01 16.55
CA LYS A 41 13.34 -1.43 17.90
C LYS A 41 12.25 -0.53 18.51
N SER A 42 12.13 0.71 18.03
CA SER A 42 11.16 1.69 18.51
C SER A 42 10.31 2.20 17.34
N PHE A 43 8.99 2.15 17.53
CA PHE A 43 8.03 2.69 16.57
C PHE A 43 8.20 4.20 16.38
N GLU A 44 8.55 4.93 17.44
CA GLU A 44 8.75 6.38 17.35
C GLU A 44 9.95 6.73 16.46
N ASN A 45 11.05 6.01 16.61
CA ASN A 45 12.24 6.22 15.78
C ASN A 45 11.97 5.90 14.31
N MET A 46 11.18 4.86 14.04
CA MET A 46 10.72 4.54 12.69
C MET A 46 9.88 5.68 12.11
N ARG A 47 8.92 6.20 12.88
CA ARG A 47 8.02 7.29 12.47
C ARG A 47 8.78 8.57 12.16
N ILE A 48 9.71 8.98 13.04
CA ILE A 48 10.57 10.14 12.83
C ILE A 48 11.39 9.98 11.54
N ARG A 49 12.00 8.81 11.31
CA ARG A 49 12.77 8.54 10.10
C ARG A 49 11.92 8.60 8.82
N ILE A 50 10.70 8.07 8.84
CA ILE A 50 9.76 8.19 7.72
C ILE A 50 9.43 9.66 7.45
N PHE A 51 9.16 10.46 8.48
CA PHE A 51 8.85 11.88 8.31
C PHE A 51 10.04 12.70 7.80
N LEU A 52 11.26 12.38 8.23
CA LEU A 52 12.48 12.98 7.69
C LEU A 52 12.69 12.64 6.21
N ILE A 53 12.51 11.37 5.80
CA ILE A 53 12.64 10.94 4.40
C ILE A 53 11.63 11.66 3.50
N ASN A 54 10.40 11.85 3.99
CA ASN A 54 9.36 12.57 3.25
C ASN A 54 9.46 14.10 3.41
N GLN A 55 10.50 14.62 4.06
CA GLN A 55 10.72 16.05 4.31
C GLN A 55 9.55 16.75 5.03
N LEU A 56 8.80 15.98 5.83
CA LEU A 56 7.65 16.47 6.59
C LEU A 56 8.07 17.17 7.90
N ILE A 57 9.32 16.98 8.32
CA ILE A 57 9.91 17.61 9.50
C ILE A 57 11.25 18.23 9.09
N LYS A 58 11.48 19.47 9.53
CA LYS A 58 12.80 20.12 9.41
C LYS A 58 13.57 19.91 10.69
N VAL A 59 14.78 19.34 10.58
CA VAL A 59 15.75 19.37 11.67
C VAL A 59 16.38 20.75 11.64
N ARG A 60 16.25 21.48 12.76
CA ARG A 60 16.80 22.82 12.93
C ARG A 60 18.31 22.77 13.13
#